data_AF-A0A7V8T0R9-F1
#
_entry.id   AF-A0A7V8T0R9-F1
#
_cell.length_a   1.000
_cell.length_b   1.000
_cell.length_c   1.000
_cell.angle_alpha   90.00
_cell.angle_beta   90.00
_cell.angle_gamma   90.00
#
_symmetry.space_group_name_H-M   'P 1'
#
loop_
_entity.id
_entity.type
_entity.pdbx_description
1 polymer ?
#
loop_
_entity_poly.entity_id
_entity_poly.type
_entity_poly.pdbx_seq_one_letter_code
_entity_poly.pdbx_strand_id
1 'polypeptide(L)'
;MSRIADLKVKIFADGADYDGIVKMSKNPAIKGFTTNPTLMRKAGVSDYEAFARKVLAAIPDRPVSFEVFADDFASMAEQARTIAAWGPNVNVKIPVTNTKGQSASELIRALSSEG
;
A
#
# COMPACT_ATOMS: atom_id res chain seq x y z
N MET A 1 -21.40 18.53 -18.15
CA MET A 1 -20.71 18.12 -16.89
C MET A 1 -19.67 17.08 -17.25
N SER A 2 -18.47 17.14 -16.66
CA SER A 2 -17.45 16.09 -16.81
C SER A 2 -17.90 14.81 -16.09
N ARG A 3 -17.67 13.64 -16.68
CA ARG A 3 -17.92 12.36 -16.00
C ARG A 3 -16.68 11.98 -15.23
N ILE A 4 -16.83 11.22 -14.14
CA ILE A 4 -15.69 10.67 -13.38
C ILE A 4 -14.76 9.85 -14.28
N ALA A 5 -15.31 9.22 -15.32
CA ALA A 5 -14.54 8.46 -16.30
C ALA A 5 -13.58 9.30 -17.15
N ASP A 6 -13.80 10.62 -17.26
CA ASP A 6 -13.03 11.53 -18.12
C ASP A 6 -11.85 12.19 -17.35
N LEU A 7 -11.67 11.84 -16.08
CA LEU A 7 -10.61 12.39 -15.25
C LEU A 7 -9.23 11.90 -15.70
N LYS A 8 -8.29 12.84 -15.87
CA LYS A 8 -6.86 12.53 -16.05
C LYS A 8 -6.18 12.06 -14.75
N VAL A 9 -6.88 12.20 -13.61
CA VAL A 9 -6.41 11.80 -12.28
C VAL A 9 -6.84 10.38 -11.97
N LYS A 10 -5.99 9.67 -11.22
CA LYS A 10 -6.30 8.34 -10.70
C LYS A 10 -6.92 8.48 -9.30
N ILE A 11 -8.07 7.86 -9.07
CA ILE A 11 -8.71 7.81 -7.75
C ILE A 11 -8.30 6.52 -7.05
N PHE A 12 -7.83 6.62 -5.81
CA PHE A 12 -7.47 5.49 -4.97
C PHE A 12 -8.47 5.39 -3.81
N ALA A 13 -8.83 4.16 -3.43
CA ALA A 13 -9.64 3.91 -2.24
C ALA A 13 -8.72 3.64 -1.03
N ASP A 14 -8.92 4.37 0.06
CA ASP A 14 -8.17 4.18 1.31
C ASP A 14 -9.00 3.33 2.29
N GLY A 15 -8.45 2.21 2.72
CA GLY A 15 -9.19 1.23 3.51
C GLY A 15 -8.36 0.00 3.86
N ALA A 16 -8.78 -0.71 4.91
CA ALA A 16 -8.19 -1.99 5.29
C ALA A 16 -9.24 -3.05 5.65
N ASP A 17 -10.52 -2.79 5.34
CA ASP A 17 -11.59 -3.78 5.43
C ASP A 17 -11.69 -4.55 4.12
N TYR A 18 -11.63 -5.88 4.18
CA TYR A 18 -11.59 -6.72 2.98
C TYR A 18 -12.86 -6.59 2.14
N ASP A 19 -14.04 -6.62 2.78
CA ASP A 19 -15.32 -6.57 2.06
C ASP A 19 -15.52 -5.19 1.41
N GLY A 20 -15.14 -4.12 2.10
CA GLY A 20 -15.09 -2.77 1.57
C GLY A 20 -14.16 -2.64 0.36
N ILE A 21 -12.97 -3.22 0.42
CA ILE A 21 -12.00 -3.23 -0.69
C ILE A 21 -12.59 -3.98 -1.90
N VAL A 22 -13.14 -5.19 -1.72
CA VAL A 22 -13.76 -5.98 -2.79
C VAL A 22 -14.99 -5.28 -3.38
N LYS A 23 -15.76 -4.58 -2.55
CA LYS A 23 -16.89 -3.78 -3.04
C LYS A 23 -16.40 -2.61 -3.90
N MET A 24 -15.38 -1.89 -3.46
CA MET A 24 -14.81 -0.75 -4.20
C MET A 24 -14.08 -1.18 -5.46
N SER A 25 -13.56 -2.41 -5.51
CA SER A 25 -12.92 -2.95 -6.71
C SER A 25 -13.85 -3.07 -7.91
N LYS A 26 -15.16 -3.17 -7.67
CA LYS A 26 -16.20 -3.19 -8.72
C LYS A 26 -16.49 -1.79 -9.29
N ASN A 27 -15.99 -0.73 -8.66
CA ASN A 27 -16.17 0.64 -9.14
C ASN A 27 -15.06 0.99 -10.16
N PRO A 28 -15.40 1.24 -11.45
CA PRO A 28 -14.41 1.52 -12.49
C PRO A 28 -13.66 2.85 -12.29
N ALA A 29 -14.15 3.73 -11.42
CA ALA A 29 -13.45 4.96 -11.04
C ALA A 29 -12.20 4.68 -10.17
N ILE A 30 -12.17 3.56 -9.44
CA ILE A 30 -11.08 3.22 -8.52
C ILE A 30 -9.93 2.57 -9.30
N LYS A 31 -8.78 3.23 -9.29
CA LYS A 31 -7.56 2.87 -10.02
C LYS A 31 -6.48 2.27 -9.13
N GLY A 32 -6.74 2.12 -7.83
CA GLY A 32 -5.83 1.50 -6.87
C GLY A 32 -6.33 1.62 -5.45
N PHE A 33 -5.57 1.04 -4.53
CA PHE A 33 -5.92 0.97 -3.12
C PHE A 33 -4.75 1.40 -2.25
N THR A 34 -5.05 2.05 -1.13
CA THR A 34 -4.06 2.35 -0.10
C THR A 34 -4.51 1.78 1.22
N THR A 35 -3.54 1.27 1.97
CA THR A 35 -3.73 0.84 3.35
C THR A 35 -2.82 1.64 4.26
N ASN A 36 -3.07 1.56 5.56
CA ASN A 36 -2.16 2.05 6.58
C ASN A 36 -2.36 1.27 7.90
N PRO A 37 -1.37 1.24 8.79
CA PRO A 37 -1.43 0.51 10.07
C PRO A 37 -2.65 0.84 10.92
N THR A 38 -3.06 2.11 10.94
CA THR A 38 -4.19 2.57 11.77
C THR A 38 -5.52 1.98 11.28
N LEU A 39 -5.75 1.97 9.96
CA LEU A 39 -6.96 1.38 9.40
C LEU A 39 -6.97 -0.14 9.56
N MET A 40 -5.83 -0.81 9.40
CA MET A 40 -5.69 -2.25 9.62
C MET A 40 -6.04 -2.66 11.04
N ARG A 41 -5.53 -1.91 12.03
CA ARG A 41 -5.88 -2.12 13.44
C ARG A 41 -7.37 -1.95 13.67
N LYS A 42 -7.98 -0.91 13.10
CA LYS A 42 -9.43 -0.66 13.23
C LYS A 42 -10.28 -1.76 12.57
N ALA A 43 -9.80 -2.36 11.49
CA ALA A 43 -10.44 -3.48 10.81
C ALA A 43 -10.19 -4.84 11.51
N GLY A 44 -9.45 -4.88 12.62
CA GLY A 44 -9.16 -6.10 13.35
C GLY A 44 -8.17 -7.03 12.64
N VAL A 45 -7.35 -6.50 11.73
CA VAL A 45 -6.31 -7.27 11.04
C VAL A 45 -5.20 -7.62 12.04
N SER A 46 -5.09 -8.90 12.38
CA SER A 46 -4.05 -9.44 13.27
C SER A 46 -2.88 -10.08 12.52
N ASP A 47 -3.11 -10.55 11.30
CA ASP A 47 -2.09 -11.10 10.40
C ASP A 47 -1.99 -10.23 9.15
N TYR A 48 -0.90 -9.46 9.10
CA TYR A 48 -0.70 -8.46 8.06
C TYR A 48 -0.44 -9.09 6.69
N GLU A 49 0.43 -10.10 6.63
CA GLU A 49 0.80 -10.74 5.38
C GLU A 49 -0.38 -11.55 4.82
N ALA A 50 -1.09 -12.31 5.67
CA ALA A 50 -2.27 -13.05 5.23
C ALA A 50 -3.35 -12.10 4.69
N PHE A 51 -3.59 -10.97 5.36
CA PHE A 51 -4.51 -9.95 4.87
C PHE A 51 -4.05 -9.36 3.53
N ALA A 52 -2.78 -8.97 3.42
CA ALA A 52 -2.22 -8.37 2.22
C ALA A 52 -2.34 -9.32 1.01
N ARG A 53 -1.93 -10.59 1.18
CA ARG A 53 -2.05 -11.62 0.13
C ARG A 53 -3.50 -11.88 -0.26
N LYS A 54 -4.42 -11.91 0.71
CA LYS A 54 -5.86 -12.05 0.45
C LYS A 54 -6.40 -10.88 -0.38
N VAL A 55 -6.00 -9.64 -0.06
CA VAL A 55 -6.37 -8.44 -0.84
C VAL A 55 -5.78 -8.50 -2.24
N LEU A 56 -4.50 -8.86 -2.38
CA LEU A 56 -3.82 -8.95 -3.68
C LEU A 56 -4.46 -10.00 -4.59
N ALA A 57 -4.89 -11.15 -4.03
CA ALA A 57 -5.63 -12.16 -4.79
C ALA A 57 -6.99 -11.64 -5.31
N ALA A 58 -7.65 -10.76 -4.55
CA ALA A 58 -8.91 -10.14 -4.97
C ALA A 58 -8.71 -8.97 -5.95
N ILE A 59 -7.53 -8.34 -5.96
CA ILE A 59 -7.18 -7.17 -6.76
C ILE A 59 -5.90 -7.46 -7.57
N PRO A 60 -5.95 -8.36 -8.57
CA PRO A 60 -4.76 -8.73 -9.35
C PRO A 60 -4.34 -7.67 -10.37
N ASP A 61 -5.22 -6.71 -10.68
CA ASP A 61 -5.14 -5.84 -11.87
C ASP A 61 -4.77 -4.38 -11.56
N ARG A 62 -4.64 -4.03 -10.28
CA ARG A 62 -4.48 -2.64 -9.82
C ARG A 62 -3.49 -2.52 -8.67
N PRO A 63 -2.80 -1.37 -8.54
CA PRO A 63 -1.84 -1.16 -7.47
C PRO A 63 -2.50 -1.17 -6.09
N VAL A 64 -1.84 -1.81 -5.12
CA VAL A 64 -2.22 -1.83 -3.71
C VAL A 64 -1.02 -1.38 -2.86
N SER A 65 -1.20 -0.31 -2.09
CA SER A 65 -0.14 0.24 -1.24
C SER A 65 -0.20 -0.32 0.18
N PHE A 66 0.93 -0.85 0.64
CA PHE A 66 1.20 -1.41 1.96
C PHE A 66 2.31 -0.60 2.65
N GLU A 67 2.45 -0.63 3.98
CA GLU A 67 3.34 0.27 4.73
C GLU A 67 4.25 -0.51 5.67
N VAL A 68 5.51 -0.08 5.76
CA VAL A 68 6.46 -0.60 6.76
C VAL A 68 6.08 -0.11 8.16
N PHE A 69 6.42 -0.88 9.20
CA PHE A 69 6.20 -0.48 10.60
C PHE A 69 7.47 -0.07 11.31
N ALA A 70 8.63 -0.51 10.81
CA ALA A 70 9.92 -0.24 11.42
C ALA A 70 10.25 1.26 11.44
N ASP A 71 11.06 1.64 12.43
CA ASP A 71 11.54 3.02 12.58
C ASP A 71 13.03 3.21 12.20
N ASP A 72 13.83 2.15 12.24
CA ASP A 72 15.19 2.17 11.73
C ASP A 72 15.25 1.78 10.23
N PHE A 73 16.18 2.37 9.49
CA PHE A 73 16.24 2.21 8.04
C PHE A 73 16.63 0.80 7.58
N ALA A 74 17.39 0.06 8.38
CA ALA A 74 17.76 -1.31 8.03
C ALA A 74 16.51 -2.22 8.06
N SER A 75 15.77 -2.17 9.17
CA SER A 75 14.51 -2.92 9.31
C SER A 75 13.44 -2.42 8.33
N MET A 76 13.35 -1.12 8.03
CA MET A 76 12.45 -0.62 6.98
C MET A 76 12.80 -1.23 5.62
N ALA A 77 14.08 -1.34 5.28
CA ALA A 77 14.51 -1.94 4.02
C ALA A 77 14.13 -3.43 3.93
N GLU A 78 14.36 -4.19 5.00
CA GLU A 78 13.98 -5.61 5.08
C GLU A 78 12.46 -5.82 4.96
N GLN A 79 11.68 -5.02 5.69
CA GLN A 79 10.22 -5.05 5.59
C GLN A 79 9.75 -4.64 4.19
N ALA A 80 10.35 -3.61 3.59
CA ALA A 80 9.98 -3.15 2.26
C ALA A 80 10.17 -4.24 1.21
N ARG A 81 11.31 -4.93 1.22
CA ARG A 81 11.57 -6.05 0.30
C ARG A 81 10.61 -7.21 0.52
N THR A 82 10.30 -7.53 1.78
CA THR A 82 9.32 -8.56 2.13
C THR A 82 7.93 -8.22 1.58
N ILE A 83 7.48 -6.99 1.80
CA ILE A 83 6.17 -6.50 1.33
C ILE A 83 6.12 -6.50 -0.21
N ALA A 84 7.17 -5.99 -0.88
CA ALA A 84 7.26 -5.96 -2.33
C ALA A 84 7.16 -7.37 -2.96
N ALA A 85 7.71 -8.38 -2.29
CA ALA A 85 7.67 -9.77 -2.75
C ALA A 85 6.26 -10.41 -2.72
N TRP A 86 5.25 -9.75 -2.14
CA TRP A 86 3.89 -10.30 -2.08
C TRP A 86 3.14 -10.25 -3.42
N GLY A 87 3.51 -9.36 -4.34
CA GLY A 87 2.90 -9.32 -5.66
C GLY A 87 3.41 -8.17 -6.55
N PRO A 88 3.32 -8.31 -7.89
CA PRO A 88 3.84 -7.32 -8.84
C PRO A 88 3.07 -5.99 -8.85
N ASN A 89 1.90 -5.95 -8.22
CA ASN A 89 1.06 -4.76 -8.07
C ASN A 89 1.16 -4.12 -6.68
N VAL A 90 2.18 -4.47 -5.90
CA VAL A 90 2.42 -3.88 -4.58
C VAL A 90 3.20 -2.58 -4.70
N ASN A 91 2.73 -1.54 -4.02
CA ASN A 91 3.53 -0.36 -3.71
C ASN A 91 3.89 -0.36 -2.23
N VAL A 92 5.16 -0.14 -1.90
CA VAL A 92 5.59 -0.02 -0.50
C VAL A 92 5.63 1.45 -0.09
N LYS A 93 4.90 1.79 0.97
CA LYS A 93 4.90 3.10 1.61
C LYS A 93 6.03 3.15 2.61
N ILE A 94 6.96 4.07 2.38
CA ILE A 94 8.07 4.40 3.28
C ILE A 94 7.80 5.79 3.86
N PRO A 95 7.82 5.96 5.20
CA PRO A 95 7.79 7.29 5.80
C PRO A 95 8.95 8.14 5.29
N VAL A 96 8.70 9.42 5.00
CA VAL A 96 9.77 10.33 4.52
C VAL A 96 10.83 10.60 5.58
N THR A 97 10.49 10.40 6.85
CA THR A 97 11.40 10.46 7.99
C THR A 97 11.07 9.37 9.01
N ASN A 98 12.04 8.96 9.80
CA ASN A 98 11.78 8.18 11.02
C ASN A 98 11.33 9.09 12.18
N THR A 99 11.04 8.51 13.35
CA THR A 99 10.61 9.24 14.55
C THR A 99 11.66 10.20 15.10
N LYS A 100 12.93 10.04 14.71
CA LYS A 100 14.05 10.94 15.06
C LYS A 100 14.22 12.10 14.07
N GLY A 101 13.37 12.20 13.05
CA GLY A 101 13.46 13.25 12.02
C GLY A 101 14.57 13.02 10.98
N GLN A 102 15.15 11.83 10.92
CA GLN A 102 16.15 11.50 9.91
C GLN A 102 15.46 11.21 8.57
N SER A 103 15.96 11.78 7.48
CA SER A 103 15.42 11.60 6.13
C SER A 103 15.59 10.16 5.64
N ALA A 104 14.51 9.57 5.11
CA ALA A 104 14.54 8.25 4.45
C ALA A 104 14.92 8.34 2.96
N SER A 105 15.34 9.51 2.46
CA SER A 105 15.60 9.73 1.03
C SER A 105 16.64 8.77 0.42
N GLU A 106 17.69 8.41 1.16
CA GLU A 106 18.68 7.43 0.70
C GLU A 106 18.10 6.02 0.62
N LEU A 107 17.32 5.63 1.64
CA LEU A 107 16.60 4.35 1.66
C LEU A 107 15.61 4.27 0.48
N ILE A 108 14.80 5.32 0.28
CA ILE A 108 13.83 5.39 -0.82
C ILE A 108 14.55 5.27 -2.16
N ARG A 109 15.66 5.99 -2.35
CA ARG A 109 16.48 5.89 -3.58
C ARG A 109 17.00 4.47 -3.80
N ALA A 110 17.51 3.81 -2.76
CA ALA A 110 18.01 2.46 -2.85
C ALA A 110 16.89 1.48 -3.26
N LEU A 111 15.75 1.50 -2.55
CA LEU A 111 14.60 0.64 -2.85
C LEU A 111 14.04 0.89 -4.25
N SER A 112 13.90 2.15 -4.70
CA SER A 112 13.43 2.46 -6.06
C SER A 112 14.39 2.02 -7.16
N SER A 113 15.67 1.75 -6.85
CA SER A 113 16.62 1.20 -7.81
C SER A 113 16.52 -0.33 -7.96
N GLU A 114 15.77 -1.00 -7.08
CA GLU A 114 15.59 -2.45 -7.07
C GLU A 114 14.40 -2.92 -7.95
N GLY A 115 13.49 -2.00 -8.33
CA GLY A 115 12.30 -2.26 -9.13
C GLY A 115 11.07 -1.56 -8.58
#